data_AF-A0A4C1WP47-F1
#
_entry.id   AF-A0A4C1WP47-F1
#
_cell.length_a   1.000
_cell.length_b   1.000
_cell.length_c   1.000
_cell.angle_alpha   90.00
_cell.angle_beta   90.00
_cell.angle_gamma   90.00
#
_symmetry.space_group_name_H-M   'P 1'
#
loop_
_entity.id
_entity.type
_entity.pdbx_description
1 polymer ?
#
loop_
_entity_poly.entity_id
_entity_poly.type
_entity_poly.pdbx_seq_one_letter_code
_entity_poly.pdbx_strand_id
1 'polypeptide(L)'
;MEGINVVMPVENEMARPDHFLGCPGILNVTMIFVALLYGVVGMMGYLRFGEDVQGNVVLNLPEEDILALVAKVLVILAVFFTYCLQMYAPMEIIWDSFRDRIAKKYHNIAEILVRTSFVTLTGKSIHFDTLRV
;
A
#
# COMPACT_ATOMS: atom_id res chain seq x y z
N MET A 1 7.79 -0.69 -12.01
CA MET A 1 7.42 -2.09 -11.72
C MET A 1 7.25 -2.23 -10.20
N GLU A 2 6.12 -1.81 -9.64
CA GLU A 2 5.89 -1.83 -8.17
C GLU A 2 4.74 -2.75 -7.74
N GLY A 3 4.02 -3.35 -8.69
CA GLY A 3 2.86 -4.20 -8.39
C GLY A 3 3.13 -5.71 -8.32
N ILE A 4 4.29 -6.20 -8.79
CA ILE A 4 4.47 -7.66 -8.95
C ILE A 4 4.45 -8.42 -7.63
N ASN A 5 4.92 -7.78 -6.54
CA ASN A 5 4.93 -8.36 -5.20
C ASN A 5 3.52 -8.55 -4.61
N VAL A 6 2.55 -7.75 -5.06
CA VAL A 6 1.15 -7.87 -4.62
C VAL A 6 0.30 -8.65 -5.61
N VAL A 7 0.71 -8.72 -6.88
CA VAL A 7 -0.02 -9.44 -7.91
C VAL A 7 0.09 -10.96 -7.74
N MET A 8 1.27 -11.51 -7.40
CA MET A 8 1.44 -12.96 -7.27
C MET A 8 0.59 -13.58 -6.14
N PRO A 9 0.54 -13.01 -4.91
CA PRO A 9 -0.35 -13.53 -3.87
C PRO A 9 -1.83 -13.39 -4.24
N VAL A 10 -2.22 -12.28 -4.88
CA VAL A 10 -3.59 -12.07 -5.34
C VAL A 10 -4.00 -13.08 -6.41
N GLU A 11 -3.11 -13.38 -7.37
CA GLU A 11 -3.33 -14.41 -8.37
C GLU A 11 -3.48 -15.80 -7.72
N ASN A 12 -2.67 -16.11 -6.70
CA ASN A 12 -2.74 -17.36 -5.96
C ASN A 12 -4.06 -17.53 -5.18
N GLU A 13 -4.61 -16.45 -4.65
CA GLU A 13 -5.89 -16.46 -3.91
C GLU A 13 -7.14 -16.46 -4.82
N MET A 14 -6.97 -16.36 -6.14
CA MET A 14 -8.10 -16.38 -7.08
C MET A 14 -8.58 -17.81 -7.35
N ALA A 15 -9.91 -17.98 -7.41
CA ALA A 15 -10.53 -19.26 -7.76
C ALA A 15 -10.18 -19.76 -9.19
N ARG A 16 -9.73 -18.86 -10.08
CA ARG A 16 -9.33 -19.15 -11.47
C ARG A 16 -8.13 -18.28 -11.86
N PRO A 17 -6.89 -18.68 -11.55
CA PRO A 17 -5.69 -17.88 -11.83
C PRO A 17 -5.46 -17.65 -13.34
N ASP A 18 -5.80 -18.62 -14.20
CA ASP A 18 -5.60 -18.51 -15.66
C ASP A 18 -6.36 -17.34 -16.32
N HIS A 19 -7.43 -16.86 -15.68
CA HIS A 19 -8.25 -15.74 -16.16
C HIS A 19 -7.78 -14.37 -15.64
N PHE A 20 -6.75 -14.33 -14.80
CA PHE A 20 -6.23 -13.07 -14.26
C PHE A 20 -5.58 -12.22 -15.37
N LEU A 21 -4.73 -12.85 -16.21
CA LEU A 21 -4.05 -12.24 -17.36
C LEU A 21 -4.67 -12.54 -18.73
N GLY A 22 -5.70 -13.40 -18.80
CA GLY A 22 -6.35 -13.78 -20.07
C GLY A 22 -7.09 -12.63 -20.77
N CYS A 23 -7.79 -12.91 -21.87
CA CYS A 23 -8.71 -11.95 -22.52
C CYS A 23 -10.14 -12.54 -22.52
N PRO A 24 -11.13 -11.92 -21.83
CA PRO A 24 -11.08 -10.68 -21.05
C PRO A 24 -10.57 -10.92 -19.62
N GLY A 25 -9.36 -10.47 -19.34
CA GLY A 25 -8.69 -10.66 -18.05
C GLY A 25 -9.11 -9.61 -17.04
N ILE A 26 -9.27 -10.05 -15.81
CA ILE A 26 -9.72 -9.19 -14.69
C ILE A 26 -8.75 -8.02 -14.51
N LEU A 27 -7.44 -8.23 -14.71
CA LEU A 27 -6.43 -7.19 -14.59
C LEU A 27 -6.63 -6.06 -15.62
N ASN A 28 -6.83 -6.41 -16.89
CA ASN A 28 -6.97 -5.42 -17.96
C ASN A 28 -8.27 -4.62 -17.83
N VAL A 29 -9.38 -5.31 -17.54
CA VAL A 29 -10.68 -4.66 -17.31
C VAL A 29 -10.61 -3.71 -16.11
N THR A 30 -10.01 -4.16 -15.01
CA THR A 30 -9.86 -3.34 -13.79
C THR A 30 -8.96 -2.13 -14.06
N MET A 31 -7.84 -2.28 -14.76
CA MET A 31 -6.96 -1.15 -15.05
C MET A 31 -7.61 -0.10 -15.94
N ILE A 32 -8.33 -0.51 -16.99
CA ILE A 32 -9.07 0.43 -17.85
C ILE A 32 -10.15 1.16 -17.03
N PHE A 33 -10.90 0.41 -16.22
CA PHE A 33 -11.95 0.99 -15.38
C PHE A 33 -11.40 2.01 -14.38
N VAL A 34 -10.33 1.67 -13.66
CA VAL A 34 -9.70 2.57 -12.68
C VAL A 34 -9.08 3.79 -13.36
N ALA A 35 -8.43 3.61 -14.51
CA ALA A 35 -7.88 4.72 -15.29
C ALA A 35 -8.97 5.72 -15.72
N LEU A 36 -10.12 5.22 -16.19
CA LEU A 36 -11.26 6.07 -16.53
C LEU A 36 -11.83 6.78 -15.30
N LEU A 37 -12.00 6.06 -14.19
CA LEU A 37 -12.53 6.62 -12.95
C LEU A 37 -11.62 7.75 -12.43
N TYR A 38 -10.32 7.51 -12.33
CA TYR A 38 -9.36 8.53 -11.91
C TYR A 38 -9.24 9.67 -12.93
N GLY A 39 -9.36 9.39 -14.23
CA GLY A 39 -9.41 10.43 -15.26
C GLY A 39 -10.60 11.37 -15.08
N VAL A 40 -11.80 10.84 -14.85
CA VAL A 40 -13.01 11.63 -14.62
C VAL A 40 -12.91 12.42 -13.31
N VAL A 41 -12.50 11.78 -12.22
CA VAL A 41 -12.34 12.45 -10.91
C VAL A 41 -11.28 13.55 -10.97
N GLY A 42 -10.15 13.29 -11.63
CA GLY A 42 -9.09 14.29 -11.81
C GLY A 42 -9.55 15.48 -12.65
N MET A 43 -10.26 15.22 -13.76
CA MET A 43 -10.83 16.26 -14.61
C MET A 43 -11.88 17.11 -13.86
N MET A 44 -12.80 16.48 -13.13
CA MET A 44 -13.79 17.19 -12.31
C MET A 44 -13.14 17.98 -11.17
N GLY A 45 -12.09 17.44 -10.55
CA GLY A 45 -11.31 18.13 -9.53
C GLY A 45 -10.66 19.40 -10.07
N TYR A 46 -10.04 19.32 -11.25
CA TYR A 46 -9.45 20.49 -11.92
C TYR A 46 -10.51 21.54 -12.29
N LEU A 47 -11.66 21.12 -12.83
CA LEU A 47 -12.74 22.05 -13.16
C LEU A 47 -13.32 22.77 -11.94
N ARG A 48 -13.23 22.17 -10.74
CA ARG A 48 -13.74 22.75 -9.49
C ARG A 48 -12.78 23.75 -8.86
N PHE A 49 -11.47 23.47 -8.86
CA PHE A 49 -10.46 24.27 -8.18
C PHE A 49 -9.60 25.15 -9.11
N GLY A 50 -9.64 24.90 -10.42
CA GLY A 50 -8.94 25.70 -11.42
C GLY A 50 -7.43 25.71 -11.22
N GLU A 51 -6.83 26.90 -11.28
CA GLU A 51 -5.38 27.09 -11.10
C GLU A 51 -4.91 27.00 -9.64
N ASP A 52 -5.83 27.06 -8.67
CA ASP A 52 -5.53 26.96 -7.23
C ASP A 52 -5.41 25.51 -6.75
N VAL A 53 -5.44 24.53 -7.66
CA VAL A 53 -5.34 23.11 -7.32
C VAL A 53 -3.97 22.78 -6.73
N GLN A 54 -3.94 22.48 -5.44
CA GLN A 54 -2.77 21.93 -4.77
C GLN A 54 -2.46 20.51 -5.25
N GLY A 55 -1.20 20.09 -5.12
CA GLY A 55 -0.70 18.78 -5.55
C GLY A 55 -1.37 17.56 -4.89
N ASN A 56 -2.17 17.77 -3.84
CA ASN A 56 -3.06 16.78 -3.29
C ASN A 56 -4.50 17.30 -3.30
N VAL A 57 -5.40 16.59 -3.99
CA VAL A 57 -6.81 16.96 -4.10
C VAL A 57 -7.48 17.11 -2.73
N VAL A 58 -7.09 16.31 -1.73
CA VAL A 58 -7.65 16.33 -0.37
C VAL A 58 -7.38 17.67 0.34
N LEU A 59 -6.27 18.33 0.04
CA LEU A 59 -5.91 19.63 0.62
C LEU A 59 -6.76 20.77 0.06
N ASN A 60 -7.28 20.63 -1.16
CA ASN A 60 -8.14 21.64 -1.77
C ASN A 60 -9.57 21.60 -1.24
N LEU A 61 -9.99 20.52 -0.55
CA LEU A 61 -11.36 20.39 -0.08
C LEU A 61 -11.68 21.39 1.05
N PRO A 62 -12.73 22.22 0.91
CA PRO A 62 -13.11 23.21 1.91
C PRO A 62 -13.50 22.52 3.22
N GLU A 63 -12.92 22.94 4.35
CA GLU A 63 -13.10 22.24 5.64
C GLU A 63 -14.47 22.49 6.28
N GLU A 64 -15.17 23.51 5.82
CA GLU A 64 -16.43 24.00 6.40
C GLU A 64 -17.64 23.17 5.95
N ASP A 65 -17.50 22.42 4.86
CA ASP A 65 -18.57 21.58 4.32
C ASP A 65 -18.53 20.16 4.89
N ILE A 66 -19.68 19.69 5.36
CA ILE A 66 -19.85 18.31 5.89
C ILE A 66 -19.45 17.26 4.83
N LEU A 67 -19.75 17.51 3.55
CA LEU A 67 -19.40 16.61 2.45
C LEU A 67 -17.88 16.46 2.28
N ALA A 68 -17.15 17.56 2.44
CA ALA A 68 -15.69 17.56 2.33
C ALA A 68 -15.04 16.85 3.52
N LEU A 69 -15.58 17.00 4.73
CA LEU A 69 -15.13 16.25 5.91
C LEU A 69 -15.33 14.75 5.73
N VAL A 70 -16.51 14.32 5.24
CA VAL A 70 -16.79 12.91 4.96
C VAL A 70 -15.81 12.35 3.92
N ALA A 71 -15.55 13.10 2.83
CA ALA A 71 -14.58 12.71 1.82
C ALA A 71 -13.16 12.56 2.40
N LYS A 72 -12.71 13.50 3.25
CA LYS A 72 -11.42 13.41 3.95
C LYS A 72 -11.32 12.14 4.80
N VAL A 73 -12.35 11.82 5.58
CA VAL A 73 -12.40 10.59 6.40
C VAL A 73 -12.36 9.34 5.53
N LEU A 74 -13.11 9.30 4.43
CA LEU A 74 -13.09 8.18 3.49
C LEU A 74 -11.72 7.97 2.87
N VAL A 75 -10.99 9.04 2.53
CA VAL A 75 -9.63 8.93 2.00
C VAL A 75 -8.66 8.39 3.05
N ILE A 76 -8.74 8.87 4.30
CA ILE A 76 -7.92 8.34 5.42
C ILE A 76 -8.17 6.84 5.61
N LEU A 77 -9.44 6.43 5.59
CA LEU A 77 -9.84 5.04 5.72
C LEU A 77 -9.38 4.19 4.52
N ALA A 78 -9.45 4.71 3.29
CA ALA A 78 -8.94 4.04 2.09
C ALA A 78 -7.42 3.83 2.14
N VAL A 79 -6.66 4.84 2.61
CA VAL A 79 -5.20 4.72 2.81
C VAL A 79 -4.89 3.69 3.89
N PHE A 80 -5.63 3.69 5.00
CA PHE A 80 -5.47 2.70 6.07
C PHE A 80 -5.65 1.26 5.54
N PHE A 81 -6.73 0.99 4.81
CA PHE A 81 -6.96 -0.35 4.24
C PHE A 81 -5.92 -0.72 3.18
N THR A 82 -5.51 0.23 2.34
CA THR A 82 -4.45 -0.01 1.34
C THR A 82 -3.15 -0.42 2.02
N TYR A 83 -2.79 0.24 3.12
CA TYR A 83 -1.59 -0.09 3.88
C TYR A 83 -1.69 -1.48 4.54
N CYS A 84 -2.86 -1.84 5.10
CA CYS A 84 -3.10 -3.18 5.63
C CYS A 84 -2.92 -4.27 4.55
N LEU A 85 -3.43 -4.05 3.35
CA LEU A 85 -3.29 -4.98 2.23
C LEU A 85 -1.84 -5.06 1.71
N GLN A 86 -1.15 -3.93 1.61
CA GLN A 86 0.25 -3.88 1.19
C GLN A 86 1.18 -4.61 2.16
N MET A 87 0.87 -4.62 3.46
CA MET A 87 1.68 -5.28 4.48
C MET A 87 1.42 -6.79 4.57
N TYR A 88 0.31 -7.29 4.01
CA TYR A 88 -0.03 -8.72 3.99
C TYR A 88 0.95 -9.55 3.14
N ALA A 89 1.19 -9.15 1.89
CA ALA A 89 2.10 -9.86 0.97
C ALA A 89 3.55 -10.01 1.49
N PRO A 90 4.25 -8.94 1.94
CA PRO A 90 5.60 -9.09 2.48
C PRO A 90 5.62 -9.88 3.79
N MET A 91 4.55 -9.80 4.60
CA MET A 91 4.44 -10.59 5.82
C MET A 91 4.36 -12.08 5.52
N GLU A 92 3.60 -12.47 4.49
CA GLU A 92 3.52 -13.86 4.03
C GLU A 92 4.86 -14.35 3.46
N ILE A 93 5.54 -13.54 2.65
CA ILE A 93 6.88 -13.86 2.10
C ILE A 93 7.92 -14.05 3.23
N ILE A 94 7.93 -13.13 4.21
CA ILE A 94 8.82 -13.24 5.38
C ILE A 94 8.49 -14.51 6.16
N TRP A 95 7.20 -14.74 6.45
CA TRP A 95 6.75 -15.91 7.20
C TRP A 95 7.17 -17.22 6.53
N ASP A 96 6.94 -17.37 5.23
CA ASP A 96 7.26 -18.59 4.50
C ASP A 96 8.79 -18.80 4.41
N SER A 97 9.56 -17.73 4.21
CA SER A 97 11.03 -17.80 4.24
C SER A 97 11.60 -18.20 5.60
N PHE A 98 10.91 -17.91 6.71
CA PHE A 98 11.32 -18.29 8.05
C PHE A 98 10.76 -19.64 8.49
N ARG A 99 9.61 -20.05 7.95
CA ARG A 99 8.90 -21.28 8.32
C ARG A 99 9.70 -22.56 8.03
N ASP A 100 10.44 -22.60 6.93
CA ASP A 100 11.25 -23.77 6.57
C ASP A 100 12.61 -23.84 7.31
N ARG A 101 13.08 -22.69 7.83
CA ARG A 101 14.32 -22.61 8.62
C ARG A 101 14.11 -22.70 10.13
N ILE A 102 12.87 -22.65 10.62
CA ILE A 102 12.55 -22.62 12.05
C ILE A 102 11.67 -23.81 12.46
N ALA A 103 12.22 -24.71 13.27
CA ALA A 103 11.42 -25.69 13.98
C ALA A 103 10.42 -24.97 14.91
N LYS A 104 9.15 -25.43 14.96
CA LYS A 104 7.98 -24.86 15.68
C LYS A 104 8.21 -24.32 17.11
N LYS A 105 9.33 -24.67 17.75
CA LYS A 105 9.71 -24.31 19.11
C LYS A 105 10.40 -22.93 19.25
N TYR A 106 10.97 -22.35 18.17
CA TYR A 106 11.80 -21.13 18.25
C TYR A 106 11.20 -19.88 17.59
N HIS A 107 9.95 -19.95 17.12
CA HIS A 107 9.29 -18.87 16.38
C HIS A 107 9.23 -17.53 17.15
N ASN A 108 8.85 -17.58 18.43
CA ASN A 108 8.77 -16.39 19.29
C ASN A 108 10.13 -15.73 19.56
N ILE A 109 11.21 -16.52 19.61
CA ILE A 109 12.57 -16.02 19.88
C ILE A 109 13.16 -15.39 18.61
N ALA A 110 12.91 -15.99 17.45
CA ALA A 110 13.31 -15.44 16.16
C ALA A 110 12.64 -14.08 15.88
N GLU A 111 11.35 -13.95 16.21
CA GLU A 111 10.63 -12.68 16.04
C GLU A 111 11.21 -11.55 16.91
N ILE A 112 11.53 -11.84 18.17
CA ILE A 112 12.14 -10.87 19.10
C ILE A 112 13.56 -10.48 18.64
N LEU A 113 14.34 -11.45 18.15
CA LEU A 113 15.69 -11.19 17.62
C LEU A 113 15.68 -10.32 16.37
N VAL A 114 14.75 -10.56 15.43
CA VAL A 114 14.63 -9.76 14.20
C VAL A 114 14.17 -8.34 14.51
N ARG A 115 13.22 -8.15 15.45
CA ARG A 115 12.80 -6.81 15.89
C ARG A 115 13.94 -6.04 16.57
N THR A 116 14.77 -6.73 17.36
CA THR A 116 15.88 -6.10 18.10
C THR A 116 17.07 -5.76 17.18
N SER A 117 17.36 -6.61 16.19
CA SER A 117 18.44 -6.35 15.22
C SER A 117 18.13 -5.17 14.31
N PHE A 118 16.87 -5.02 13.88
CA PHE A 118 16.44 -3.90 13.04
C PHE A 118 16.57 -2.56 13.77
N VAL A 119 16.06 -2.46 15.01
CA VAL A 119 16.13 -1.22 15.82
C VAL A 119 17.57 -0.81 16.13
N THR A 120 18.46 -1.77 16.40
CA THR A 120 19.87 -1.47 16.70
C THR A 120 20.69 -1.06 15.48
N LEU A 121 20.36 -1.57 14.29
CA LEU A 121 20.95 -1.10 13.03
C LEU A 121 20.50 0.32 12.69
N THR A 122 19.20 0.63 12.82
CA THR A 122 18.68 1.98 12.59
C THR A 122 19.22 2.98 13.60
N GLY A 123 19.31 2.61 14.88
CA GLY A 123 19.91 3.45 15.92
C GLY A 123 21.40 3.75 15.69
N LYS A 124 22.18 2.77 15.20
CA LYS A 124 23.59 3.00 14.84
C LYS A 124 23.75 3.88 13.60
N SER A 125 22.87 3.75 12.60
CA SER A 125 22.91 4.60 11.40
C SER A 125 22.60 6.06 11.74
N ILE A 126 21.60 6.29 12.60
CA ILE A 126 21.23 7.64 13.06
C ILE A 126 22.32 8.28 13.93
N HIS A 127 22.96 7.52 14.82
CA HIS A 127 24.05 8.04 15.64
C HIS A 127 25.30 8.38 14.81
N PHE A 128 25.55 7.66 13.72
CA PHE A 128 26.70 7.91 12.83
C PHE A 128 26.49 9.11 11.91
N ASP A 129 25.26 9.39 11.48
CA ASP A 129 24.92 10.59 10.70
C ASP A 129 24.89 11.87 11.56
N THR A 130 24.49 11.80 12.84
CA THR A 130 24.56 12.97 13.77
C THR A 130 25.99 13.36 14.19
N LEU A 131 26.97 12.45 14.07
CA LEU A 131 28.39 12.72 14.38
C LEU A 131 29.20 13.24 13.16
N ARG A 132 28.58 13.35 11.98
CA ARG A 132 29.18 13.88 10.75
C ARG A 132 28.59 15.21 10.27
N VAL A 133 27.74 15.84 11.06
CA VAL A 133 27.26 17.24 10.88
C VAL A 133 27.85 18.08 12.00
#